data_AF-A0A423JZJ0-F1
#
_entry.id   AF-A0A423JZJ0-F1
#
_cell.length_a   1.000
_cell.length_b   1.000
_cell.length_c   1.000
_cell.angle_alpha   90.00
_cell.angle_beta   90.00
_cell.angle_gamma   90.00
#
_symmetry.space_group_name_H-M   'P 1'
#
loop_
_entity.id
_entity.type
_entity.pdbx_description
1 polymer ?
#
loop_
_entity_poly.entity_id
_entity_poly.type
_entity_poly.pdbx_seq_one_letter_code
_entity_poly.pdbx_strand_id
1 'polypeptide(L)' 'MPGDYSLSDILERMYHNQLALEAAVMELTLQFEQQGSAETGENVRGALDTIGDNAGHIKQGLAKLKGSSVG' A
#
# COMPACT_ATOMS: atom_id res chain seq x y z
N MET A 1 22.62 17.30 -3.60
CA MET A 1 23.00 15.90 -3.88
C MET A 1 21.93 15.31 -4.79
N PRO A 2 22.24 14.86 -6.00
CA PRO A 2 21.27 14.12 -6.80
C PRO A 2 21.02 12.76 -6.13
N GLY A 3 19.92 12.71 -5.34
CA GLY A 3 19.17 11.51 -4.95
C GLY A 3 19.86 10.48 -4.04
N ASP A 4 19.94 10.73 -2.73
CA ASP A 4 20.49 9.81 -1.71
C ASP A 4 19.61 8.57 -1.39
N TYR A 5 18.74 8.13 -2.30
CA TYR A 5 17.85 6.99 -2.07
C TYR A 5 18.01 5.95 -3.16
N SER A 6 18.31 4.71 -2.77
CA SER A 6 18.29 3.59 -3.70
C SER A 6 16.85 3.28 -4.14
N LEU A 7 16.70 2.59 -5.28
CA LEU A 7 15.38 2.09 -5.70
C LEU A 7 14.74 1.21 -4.63
N SER A 8 15.53 0.41 -3.91
CA SER A 8 15.03 -0.39 -2.78
C SER A 8 14.50 0.49 -1.66
N ASP A 9 15.18 1.59 -1.32
CA ASP A 9 14.74 2.49 -0.24
C ASP A 9 13.40 3.16 -0.59
N ILE A 10 13.25 3.60 -1.84
CA ILE A 10 12.00 4.20 -2.31
C ILE A 10 10.86 3.18 -2.31
N LEU A 11 11.09 1.97 -2.83
CA LEU A 11 10.07 0.92 -2.84
C LEU A 11 9.70 0.48 -1.43
N GLU A 12 10.64 0.43 -0.49
CA GLU A 12 10.37 0.11 0.91
C GLU A 12 9.49 1.19 1.56
N ARG A 13 9.75 2.47 1.28
CA ARG A 13 8.87 3.57 1.73
C ARG A 13 7.49 3.50 1.08
N MET A 14 7.40 3.17 -0.21
CA MET A 14 6.12 3.00 -0.89
C MET A 14 5.32 1.82 -0.33
N TYR A 15 5.97 0.72 0.05
CA TYR A 15 5.32 -0.39 0.73
C TYR A 15 4.72 0.05 2.07
N HIS A 16 5.47 0.80 2.89
CA HIS A 16 4.96 1.35 4.14
C HIS A 16 3.79 2.31 3.92
N ASN A 17 3.82 3.12 2.85
CA ASN A 17 2.70 3.96 2.49
C ASN A 17 1.44 3.13 2.17
N GLN A 18 1.56 1.99 1.47
CA GLN A 18 0.41 1.10 1.25
C GLN A 18 -0.20 0.63 2.58
N LEU A 19 0.62 0.19 3.54
CA LEU A 19 0.14 -0.26 4.85
C LEU A 19 -0.53 0.86 5.65
N ALA A 20 0.06 2.06 5.63
CA ALA A 20 -0.50 3.22 6.32
C ALA A 20 -1.82 3.68 5.70
N LEU A 21 -1.92 3.67 4.36
CA LEU A 21 -3.14 4.00 3.64
C LEU A 21 -4.23 2.95 3.87
N GLU A 22 -3.89 1.67 3.87
CA GLU A 22 -4.82 0.58 4.21
C GLU A 22 -5.43 0.80 5.60
N ALA A 23 -4.58 1.02 6.60
CA ALA A 23 -5.01 1.28 7.97
C ALA A 23 -5.91 2.52 8.08
N ALA A 24 -5.51 3.64 7.44
CA ALA A 24 -6.29 4.87 7.45
C ALA A 24 -7.66 4.70 6.78
N VAL A 25 -7.72 3.99 5.65
CA VAL A 25 -8.99 3.72 4.94
C VAL A 25 -9.88 2.79 5.75
N MET A 26 -9.32 1.73 6.37
CA MET A 26 -10.08 0.85 7.27
C MET A 26 -10.64 1.62 8.47
N GLU A 27 -9.83 2.49 9.10
CA GLU A 27 -10.28 3.29 10.24
C GLU A 27 -11.39 4.27 9.85
N LEU A 28 -11.24 4.99 8.73
CA LEU A 28 -12.29 5.86 8.22
C LEU A 28 -13.57 5.07 7.90
N THR A 29 -13.45 3.87 7.35
CA THR A 29 -14.59 3.00 7.06
C THR A 29 -15.38 2.68 8.33
N LEU A 30 -14.69 2.28 9.40
CA LEU A 30 -15.33 2.01 10.70
C LEU A 30 -16.05 3.24 11.26
N GLN A 31 -15.53 4.44 11.02
CA GLN A 31 -16.20 5.70 11.42
C GLN A 31 -17.45 5.99 10.57
N PHE A 32 -17.45 5.59 9.30
CA PHE A 32 -18.56 5.83 8.35
C PHE A 32 -19.59 4.70 8.26
N GLU A 33 -19.33 3.52 8.82
CA GLU A 33 -20.27 2.39 8.84
C GLU A 33 -21.63 2.75 9.45
N GLN A 34 -21.67 3.75 10.34
CA GLN A 34 -22.91 4.27 10.94
C GLN A 34 -23.79 5.06 9.95
N GLN A 35 -23.25 5.49 8.81
CA GLN A 35 -23.97 6.31 7.81
C GLN A 35 -24.64 5.49 6.70
N GLY A 36 -24.45 4.17 6.66
CA GLY A 36 -25.30 3.24 5.89
C GLY A 36 -25.26 3.35 4.35
N SER A 37 -24.24 4.00 3.77
CA SER A 37 -24.12 4.15 2.30
C SER A 37 -23.49 2.91 1.65
N ALA A 38 -24.27 2.18 0.86
CA ALA A 38 -23.82 1.00 0.12
C ALA A 38 -22.72 1.35 -0.91
N GLU A 39 -22.87 2.47 -1.63
CA GLU A 39 -21.89 2.97 -2.61
C GLU A 39 -20.55 3.29 -1.94
N THR A 40 -20.58 3.92 -0.75
CA THR A 40 -19.36 4.21 0.02
C THR A 40 -18.66 2.91 0.41
N GLY A 41 -19.40 1.88 0.83
CA GLY A 41 -18.84 0.57 1.19
C GLY A 41 -18.19 -0.15 -0.01
N GLU A 42 -18.79 -0.07 -1.19
CA GLU A 42 -18.21 -0.63 -2.42
C GLU A 42 -16.92 0.09 -2.83
N ASN A 43 -16.93 1.43 -2.78
CA ASN A 43 -15.75 2.24 -3.08
C ASN A 43 -14.59 1.98 -2.12
N VAL A 44 -14.88 1.86 -0.82
CA VAL A 44 -13.88 1.49 0.20
C VAL A 44 -13.29 0.12 -0.11
N ARG A 45 -14.13 -0.90 -0.39
CA ARG A 45 -13.64 -2.26 -0.65
C ARG A 45 -12.74 -2.28 -1.87
N GLY A 46 -13.14 -1.63 -2.97
CA GLY A 46 -12.31 -1.52 -4.17
C GLY A 46 -10.99 -0.78 -3.93
N ALA A 47 -10.98 0.24 -3.06
CA ALA A 47 -9.75 0.92 -2.67
C ALA A 47 -8.83 0.00 -1.86
N LEU A 48 -9.35 -0.73 -0.87
CA LEU A 48 -8.58 -1.69 -0.06
C LEU A 48 -8.00 -2.82 -0.92
N ASP A 49 -8.78 -3.37 -1.86
CA ASP A 49 -8.31 -4.40 -2.80
C ASP A 49 -7.12 -3.88 -3.62
N THR A 50 -7.24 -2.68 -4.20
CA THR A 50 -6.17 -2.04 -4.97
C THR A 50 -4.93 -1.76 -4.11
N ILE A 51 -5.11 -1.34 -2.86
CA ILE A 51 -4.02 -1.07 -1.93
C ILE A 51 -3.25 -2.35 -1.60
N GLY A 52 -3.96 -3.45 -1.34
CA GLY A 52 -3.38 -4.75 -1.06
C GLY A 52 -2.61 -5.33 -2.25
N ASP A 53 -3.17 -5.26 -3.45
CA ASP A 53 -2.49 -5.69 -4.68
C ASP A 53 -1.18 -4.93 -4.92
N ASN A 54 -1.21 -3.61 -4.74
CA ASN A 54 -0.01 -2.78 -4.86
C ASN A 54 1.02 -3.11 -3.77
N ALA A 55 0.61 -3.33 -2.53
CA ALA A 55 1.50 -3.76 -1.45
C ALA A 55 2.18 -5.10 -1.78
N GLY A 56 1.42 -6.05 -2.33
CA GLY A 56 1.92 -7.34 -2.81
C GLY A 56 2.97 -7.20 -3.91
N HIS A 57 2.66 -6.43 -4.96
CA HIS A 57 3.59 -6.19 -6.07
C HIS A 57 4.88 -5.51 -5.63
N ILE A 58 4.80 -4.49 -4.77
CA ILE A 58 5.97 -3.79 -4.24
C ILE A 58 6.83 -4.74 -3.40
N LYS A 59 6.21 -5.54 -2.52
CA LYS A 59 6.92 -6.51 -1.68
C LYS A 59 7.65 -7.57 -2.52
N GLN A 60 7.02 -8.06 -3.59
CA GLN A 60 7.66 -8.99 -4.53
C GLN A 60 8.79 -8.33 -5.31
N GLY A 61 8.61 -7.08 -5.76
CA GLY A 61 9.65 -6.30 -6.43
C GLY A 61 10.88 -6.08 -5.55
N LEU A 62 10.67 -5.74 -4.27
CA LEU A 62 11.72 -5.61 -3.27
C LEU A 62 12.48 -6.93 -3.05
N ALA A 63 11.76 -8.05 -2.93
CA ALA A 63 12.38 -9.36 -2.76
C ALA A 63 13.29 -9.71 -3.96
N LYS A 64 12.84 -9.41 -5.18
CA LYS A 64 13.66 -9.60 -6.41
C LYS A 64 14.90 -8.71 -6.42
N LEU A 65 14.77 -7.43 -6.06
CA LEU A 65 15.92 -6.50 -6.03
C LEU A 65 16.97 -6.92 -4.99
N LYS A 66 16.53 -7.32 -3.80
CA LYS A 66 17.41 -7.81 -2.72
C LYS A 66 18.03 -9.18 -3.06
N GLY A 67 17.31 -10.03 -3.79
CA GLY A 67 17.83 -11.33 -4.27
C GLY A 67 18.84 -11.19 -5.41
N SER A 68 18.66 -10.22 -6.31
CA SER A 68 19.56 -9.96 -7.42
C SER A 68 20.87 -9.26 -7.02
N SER A 69 20.98 -8.70 -5.80
CA SER A 69 22.22 -8.08 -5.31
C SER A 69 23.21 -9.06 -4.68
N VAL A 70 22.92 -10.37 -4.71
CA VAL A 70 23.80 -11.46 -4.20
C VAL A 70 24.50 -12.22 -5.35
N GLY A 71 24.48 -11.68 -6.57
CA GLY A 71 25.19 -12.22 -7.75
C GLY A 71 26.49 -11.48 -8.04
#